data_AF-A0A812TFL8-F1
#
_entry.id   AF-A0A812TFL8-F1
#
_cell.length_a   1.000
_cell.length_b   1.000
_cell.length_c   1.000
_cell.angle_alpha   90.00
_cell.angle_beta   90.00
_cell.angle_gamma   90.00
#
_symmetry.space_group_name_H-M   'P 1'
#
loop_
_entity.id
_entity.type
_entity.pdbx_description
1 polymer ?
#
loop_
_entity_poly.entity_id
_entity_poly.type
_entity_poly.pdbx_seq_one_letter_code
_entity_poly.pdbx_strand_id
1 'polypeptide(L)'
;MQLSRRALSVATGAAFVVDVVVAGSIYYVGTHSKKDANVDEYESVTSDILTCCLVRIFVFPLMAGLSFLVYKRTEASSPLQQFRQAQESAREVVSNGTNGDLRVPLAEVPMQAVNGSAGSSIVSTSSCEKSAFEMNRDHALLMKRADRRKEIIMLVLFAISTGMSFYNGIKCIVYHYDPRFLALQGTLQALTMVMINVEYFMLKNLLNKFTEEQGELIPHIHMHPLFFETGLKCHGCDVCGDQMKGPHYIAYRCRTCDFDLCPRCYKQKDKHSAKGFGARSVRRDGEQITTWTYFKRIVQLSMEFWPTLVAAVTCLVVTQGLQIFAPNVQGSIFDGILAYLKNPENGRSKFEYAMLTYVIINVLQGCFSGLKALAQELVQRRMACSVRLKLFASVVRMDISFFDTMHTGQLTSRLTNDASTWISGSAMPWSNSGLLSRLLLGWFEHSVSLSRLAPDNPDVKQ
;
A
#
# COMPACT_ATOMS: atom_id res chain seq x y z
N MET A 1 -1.67 -10.50 4.51
CA MET A 1 -1.09 -11.78 4.04
C MET A 1 0.06 -11.43 3.09
N GLN A 2 1.32 -11.54 3.53
CA GLN A 2 2.44 -11.26 2.63
C GLN A 2 2.60 -12.45 1.67
N LEU A 3 2.25 -12.28 0.38
CA LEU A 3 2.50 -13.32 -0.62
C LEU A 3 4.01 -13.59 -0.71
N SER A 4 4.39 -14.87 -0.76
CA SER A 4 5.77 -15.27 -0.98
C SER A 4 6.25 -14.83 -2.37
N ARG A 5 7.56 -14.63 -2.55
CA ARG A 5 8.16 -14.25 -3.84
C ARG A 5 7.73 -15.19 -4.98
N ARG A 6 7.64 -16.50 -4.70
CA ARG A 6 7.20 -17.54 -5.65
C ARG A 6 5.72 -17.43 -5.99
N ALA A 7 4.85 -17.19 -5.00
CA ALA A 7 3.42 -17.03 -5.25
C ALA A 7 3.16 -15.80 -6.11
N LEU A 8 3.87 -14.69 -5.85
CA LEU A 8 3.75 -13.46 -6.62
C LEU A 8 4.25 -13.64 -8.06
N SER A 9 5.36 -14.33 -8.29
CA SER A 9 5.85 -14.59 -9.65
C SER A 9 4.89 -15.45 -10.47
N VAL A 10 4.29 -16.48 -9.86
CA VAL A 10 3.28 -17.33 -10.52
C VAL A 10 2.03 -16.51 -10.86
N ALA A 11 1.56 -15.67 -9.92
CA ALA A 11 0.40 -14.80 -10.15
C ALA A 11 0.65 -13.77 -11.26
N THR A 12 1.84 -13.17 -11.33
CA THR A 12 2.22 -12.27 -12.42
C THR A 12 2.23 -13.00 -13.76
N GLY A 13 2.81 -14.20 -13.83
CA GLY A 13 2.82 -15.01 -15.05
C GLY A 13 1.40 -15.40 -15.51
N ALA A 14 0.53 -15.79 -14.57
CA ALA A 14 -0.86 -16.11 -14.86
C ALA A 14 -1.64 -14.91 -15.44
N ALA A 15 -1.38 -13.69 -14.95
CA ALA A 15 -2.01 -12.49 -15.49
C ALA A 15 -1.69 -12.27 -16.98
N PHE A 16 -0.41 -12.39 -17.37
CA PHE A 16 -0.01 -12.31 -18.79
C PHE A 16 -0.64 -13.41 -19.64
N VAL A 17 -0.76 -14.64 -19.12
CA VAL A 17 -1.41 -15.75 -19.85
C VAL A 17 -2.89 -15.46 -20.08
N VAL A 18 -3.60 -14.96 -19.05
CA VAL A 18 -5.01 -14.59 -19.18
C VAL A 18 -5.19 -13.47 -20.22
N ASP A 19 -4.31 -12.47 -20.22
CA ASP A 19 -4.36 -11.38 -21.19
C ASP A 19 -4.16 -11.87 -22.64
N VAL A 20 -3.23 -12.81 -22.87
CA VAL A 20 -3.06 -13.47 -24.18
C VAL A 20 -4.33 -14.20 -24.60
N VAL A 21 -4.96 -14.93 -23.69
CA VAL A 21 -6.20 -15.67 -23.98
C VAL A 21 -7.32 -14.70 -24.34
N VAL A 22 -7.44 -13.58 -23.64
CA VAL A 22 -8.45 -12.54 -23.94
C VAL A 22 -8.19 -11.89 -25.28
N ALA A 23 -6.96 -11.45 -25.55
CA ALA A 23 -6.59 -10.84 -26.84
C ALA A 23 -6.76 -11.83 -28.01
N GLY A 24 -6.36 -13.09 -27.82
CA GLY A 24 -6.56 -14.16 -28.80
C GLY A 24 -8.03 -14.48 -29.04
N SER A 25 -8.87 -14.42 -28.00
CA SER A 25 -10.32 -14.61 -28.13
C SER A 25 -10.97 -13.47 -28.94
N ILE A 26 -10.53 -12.22 -28.75
CA ILE A 26 -10.99 -11.07 -29.55
C ILE A 26 -10.63 -11.27 -31.02
N TYR A 27 -9.38 -11.68 -31.29
CA TYR A 27 -8.92 -11.97 -32.65
C TYR A 27 -9.70 -13.14 -33.29
N TYR A 28 -9.94 -14.22 -32.54
CA TYR A 28 -10.69 -15.38 -33.02
C TYR A 28 -12.16 -15.06 -33.33
N VAL A 29 -12.85 -14.38 -32.42
CA VAL A 29 -14.24 -13.94 -32.64
C VAL A 29 -14.31 -12.98 -33.82
N GLY A 30 -13.31 -12.09 -33.93
CA GLY A 30 -13.24 -11.15 -35.03
C GLY A 30 -13.02 -11.79 -36.40
N THR A 31 -12.14 -12.77 -36.51
CA THR A 31 -11.91 -13.52 -37.76
C THR A 31 -13.11 -14.38 -38.16
N HIS A 32 -13.90 -14.88 -37.21
CA HIS A 32 -15.14 -15.61 -37.51
C HIS A 32 -16.27 -14.74 -38.01
N SER A 33 -16.35 -13.49 -37.54
CA SER A 33 -17.30 -12.47 -38.03
C SER A 33 -17.04 -12.03 -39.47
N LYS A 34 -15.76 -11.99 -39.87
CA LYS A 34 -15.26 -11.62 -41.21
C LYS A 34 -15.92 -12.35 -42.38
N LYS A 35 -16.60 -13.48 -42.16
CA LYS A 35 -17.28 -14.23 -43.22
C LYS A 35 -18.51 -13.51 -43.81
N ASP A 36 -19.06 -12.49 -43.13
CA ASP A 36 -20.32 -11.86 -43.51
C ASP A 36 -20.21 -10.36 -43.94
N ALA A 37 -19.05 -9.69 -43.86
CA ALA A 37 -18.91 -8.24 -44.19
C ALA A 37 -17.52 -7.81 -44.72
N ASN A 38 -17.49 -6.66 -45.43
CA ASN A 38 -16.36 -6.05 -46.17
C ASN A 38 -15.01 -6.04 -45.42
N VAL A 39 -13.93 -6.34 -46.14
CA VAL A 39 -12.85 -7.23 -45.66
C VAL A 39 -11.60 -6.58 -45.07
N ASP A 40 -11.36 -5.26 -45.23
CA ASP A 40 -10.04 -4.68 -44.92
C ASP A 40 -9.95 -3.87 -43.60
N GLU A 41 -11.04 -3.25 -43.14
CA GLU A 41 -11.01 -2.39 -41.94
C GLU A 41 -11.01 -3.22 -40.64
N TYR A 42 -11.70 -4.36 -40.65
CA TYR A 42 -11.86 -5.25 -39.48
C TYR A 42 -10.55 -5.97 -39.08
N GLU A 43 -9.69 -6.26 -40.05
CA GLU A 43 -8.40 -6.95 -39.82
C GLU A 43 -7.36 -6.04 -39.19
N SER A 44 -7.34 -4.76 -39.57
CA SER A 44 -6.44 -3.76 -38.95
C SER A 44 -6.76 -3.54 -37.47
N VAL A 45 -8.05 -3.49 -37.11
CA VAL A 45 -8.49 -3.17 -35.74
C VAL A 45 -8.22 -4.31 -34.76
N THR A 46 -8.41 -5.57 -35.18
CA THR A 46 -8.20 -6.74 -34.31
C THR A 46 -6.72 -7.12 -34.18
N SER A 47 -5.92 -6.89 -35.23
CA SER A 47 -4.46 -7.13 -35.20
C SER A 47 -3.69 -6.12 -34.34
N ASP A 48 -4.16 -4.87 -34.26
CA ASP A 48 -3.58 -3.84 -33.37
C ASP A 48 -3.64 -4.26 -31.88
N ILE A 49 -4.77 -4.81 -31.43
CA ILE A 49 -4.98 -5.26 -30.03
C ILE A 49 -4.02 -6.42 -29.70
N LEU A 50 -3.89 -7.38 -30.62
CA LEU A 50 -2.97 -8.50 -30.46
C LEU A 50 -1.51 -8.02 -30.45
N THR A 51 -1.17 -7.05 -31.30
CA THR A 51 0.15 -6.43 -31.34
C THR A 51 0.46 -5.72 -30.03
N CYS A 52 -0.48 -4.94 -29.47
CA CYS A 52 -0.33 -4.32 -28.15
C CYS A 52 -0.12 -5.36 -27.04
N CYS A 53 -0.83 -6.49 -27.08
CA CYS A 53 -0.64 -7.61 -26.13
C CYS A 53 0.77 -8.21 -26.26
N LEU A 54 1.22 -8.54 -27.47
CA LEU A 54 2.56 -9.09 -27.72
C LEU A 54 3.67 -8.13 -27.26
N VAL A 55 3.55 -6.84 -27.57
CA VAL A 55 4.51 -5.82 -27.11
C VAL A 55 4.60 -5.82 -25.59
N ARG A 56 3.48 -5.92 -24.85
CA ARG A 56 3.51 -5.98 -23.38
C ARG A 56 4.23 -7.21 -22.85
N ILE A 57 3.97 -8.38 -23.41
CA ILE A 57 4.58 -9.66 -22.98
C ILE A 57 6.10 -9.63 -23.08
N PHE A 58 6.65 -8.94 -24.08
CA PHE A 58 8.10 -8.84 -24.23
C PHE A 58 8.67 -7.62 -23.50
N VAL A 59 8.11 -6.43 -23.71
CA VAL A 59 8.68 -5.18 -23.22
C VAL A 59 8.58 -5.06 -21.70
N PHE A 60 7.45 -5.45 -21.11
CA PHE A 60 7.24 -5.23 -19.67
C PHE A 60 8.19 -6.11 -18.83
N PRO A 61 8.27 -7.44 -19.03
CA PRO A 61 9.23 -8.27 -18.31
C PRO A 61 10.69 -7.92 -18.62
N LEU A 62 11.02 -7.54 -19.86
CA LEU A 62 12.37 -7.15 -20.23
C LEU A 62 12.82 -5.88 -19.49
N MET A 63 11.99 -4.83 -19.48
CA MET A 63 12.30 -3.59 -18.77
C MET A 63 12.38 -3.79 -17.25
N ALA A 64 11.46 -4.57 -16.68
CA ALA A 64 11.51 -4.92 -15.26
C ALA A 64 12.76 -5.76 -14.93
N GLY A 65 13.13 -6.70 -15.80
CA GLY A 65 14.34 -7.52 -15.68
C GLY A 65 15.62 -6.69 -15.76
N LEU A 66 15.72 -5.77 -16.71
CA LEU A 66 16.83 -4.82 -16.81
C LEU A 66 16.94 -3.95 -15.56
N SER A 67 15.81 -3.43 -15.07
CA SER A 67 15.77 -2.66 -13.82
C SER A 67 16.28 -3.48 -12.63
N PHE A 68 15.85 -4.74 -12.52
CA PHE A 68 16.31 -5.66 -11.47
C PHE A 68 17.82 -5.94 -11.57
N LEU A 69 18.34 -6.20 -12.78
CA LEU A 69 19.76 -6.44 -13.01
C LEU A 69 20.62 -5.22 -12.66
N VAL A 70 20.19 -4.03 -13.05
CA VAL A 70 20.88 -2.77 -12.71
C VAL A 70 20.86 -2.54 -11.19
N TYR A 71 19.74 -2.81 -10.53
CA TYR A 71 19.62 -2.72 -9.07
C TYR A 71 20.60 -3.69 -8.39
N LYS A 72 20.55 -4.98 -8.74
CA LYS A 72 21.40 -6.02 -8.16
C LYS A 72 22.89 -5.80 -8.44
N ARG A 73 23.24 -5.28 -9.61
CA ARG A 73 24.63 -4.90 -9.93
C ARG A 73 25.10 -3.75 -9.06
N THR A 74 24.23 -2.78 -8.79
CA THR A 74 24.54 -1.66 -7.88
C THR A 74 24.71 -2.15 -6.45
N GLU A 75 23.85 -3.05 -5.99
CA GLU A 75 23.95 -3.72 -4.68
C GLU A 75 25.28 -4.46 -4.51
N ALA A 76 25.65 -5.29 -5.50
CA ALA A 76 26.90 -6.06 -5.51
C ALA A 76 28.15 -5.17 -5.57
N SER A 77 28.06 -3.99 -6.19
CA SER A 77 29.16 -3.02 -6.23
C SER A 77 29.37 -2.26 -4.91
N SER A 78 28.47 -2.41 -3.94
CA SER A 78 28.56 -1.65 -2.70
C SER A 78 29.69 -2.18 -1.80
N PRO A 79 30.53 -1.31 -1.22
CA PRO A 79 31.66 -1.72 -0.36
C PRO A 79 31.22 -2.57 0.84
N LEU A 80 30.04 -2.28 1.39
CA LEU A 80 29.46 -3.04 2.49
C LEU A 80 29.17 -4.50 2.12
N GLN A 81 28.63 -4.75 0.93
CA GLN A 81 28.32 -6.10 0.46
C GLN A 81 29.60 -6.90 0.22
N GLN A 82 30.62 -6.26 -0.39
CA GLN A 82 31.93 -6.87 -0.62
C GLN A 82 32.61 -7.24 0.69
N PHE A 83 32.53 -6.36 1.69
CA PHE A 83 33.05 -6.63 3.03
C PHE A 83 32.31 -7.78 3.71
N ARG A 84 30.98 -7.84 3.64
CA ARG A 84 30.19 -8.96 4.17
C ARG A 84 30.55 -10.28 3.49
N GLN A 85 30.67 -10.29 2.17
CA GLN A 85 31.08 -11.48 1.39
C GLN A 85 32.49 -11.95 1.74
N ALA A 86 33.44 -11.02 1.91
CA ALA A 86 34.79 -11.33 2.35
C ALA A 86 34.79 -11.93 3.77
N GLN A 87 33.96 -11.38 4.67
CA GLN A 87 33.82 -11.87 6.05
C GLN A 87 33.16 -13.25 6.12
N GLU A 88 32.13 -13.50 5.31
CA GLU A 88 31.49 -14.82 5.17
C GLU A 88 32.49 -15.84 4.62
N SER A 89 33.23 -15.50 3.56
CA SER A 89 34.26 -16.37 2.97
C SER A 89 35.36 -16.71 3.97
N ALA A 90 35.85 -15.71 4.73
CA ALA A 90 36.81 -15.94 5.79
C ALA A 90 36.26 -16.85 6.90
N ARG A 91 34.98 -16.71 7.25
CA ARG A 91 34.32 -17.55 8.25
C ARG A 91 34.15 -18.99 7.77
N GLU A 92 33.84 -19.21 6.50
CA GLU A 92 33.77 -20.56 5.91
C GLU A 92 35.14 -21.25 5.88
N VAL A 93 36.22 -20.52 5.55
CA VAL A 93 37.59 -21.05 5.59
C VAL A 93 37.98 -21.48 7.02
N VAL A 94 37.65 -20.68 8.03
CA VAL A 94 37.90 -21.03 9.45
C VAL A 94 37.04 -22.22 9.89
N SER A 95 35.79 -22.31 9.45
CA SER A 95 34.89 -23.43 9.75
C SER A 95 35.38 -24.74 9.13
N ASN A 96 35.87 -24.70 7.88
CA ASN A 96 36.33 -25.87 7.14
C ASN A 96 37.79 -26.26 7.48
N GLY A 97 38.58 -25.35 8.05
CA GLY A 97 39.99 -25.55 8.42
C GLY A 97 40.24 -26.26 9.76
N THR A 98 39.24 -26.94 10.34
CA THR A 98 39.42 -27.67 11.62
C THR A 98 40.06 -29.06 11.48
N ASN A 99 40.59 -29.42 10.32
CA ASN A 99 41.48 -30.57 10.16
C ASN A 99 42.62 -30.25 9.18
N GLY A 100 43.80 -29.91 9.69
CA GLY A 100 45.05 -29.98 8.94
C GLY A 100 45.74 -28.65 8.63
N ASP A 101 46.91 -28.48 9.26
CA ASP A 101 48.08 -27.72 8.83
C ASP A 101 48.01 -26.18 8.69
N LEU A 102 48.57 -25.55 9.73
CA LEU A 102 49.15 -24.21 9.72
C LEU A 102 50.28 -24.14 8.67
N ARG A 103 50.00 -23.56 7.48
CA ARG A 103 50.95 -22.75 6.66
C ARG A 103 50.27 -22.28 5.38
N VAL A 104 49.82 -21.03 5.35
CA VAL A 104 49.60 -20.26 4.11
C VAL A 104 50.17 -18.85 4.31
N PRO A 105 50.89 -18.26 3.33
CA PRO A 105 51.60 -17.00 3.52
C PRO A 105 50.62 -15.83 3.60
N LEU A 106 50.85 -14.94 4.56
CA LEU A 106 50.16 -13.65 4.68
C LEU A 106 50.44 -12.79 3.44
N ALA A 107 49.48 -12.71 2.52
CA ALA A 107 49.29 -11.50 1.74
C ALA A 107 48.52 -10.49 2.61
N GLU A 108 49.03 -9.27 2.68
CA GLU A 108 48.62 -8.18 3.57
C GLU A 108 47.10 -7.94 3.60
N VAL A 109 46.44 -8.54 4.60
CA VAL A 109 45.14 -8.07 5.11
C VAL A 109 45.47 -7.35 6.42
N PRO A 110 45.12 -6.06 6.61
CA PRO A 110 45.41 -5.37 7.86
C PRO A 110 44.41 -5.82 8.94
N MET A 111 44.67 -6.99 9.53
CA MET A 111 44.10 -7.42 10.81
C MET A 111 45.23 -7.50 11.84
N GLN A 112 45.51 -6.38 12.50
CA GLN A 112 46.25 -6.39 13.76
C GLN A 112 45.28 -6.59 14.93
N ALA A 113 45.14 -7.85 15.34
CA ALA A 113 44.88 -8.31 16.71
C ALA A 113 45.21 -9.81 16.69
N VAL A 114 46.09 -10.38 17.49
CA VAL A 114 46.12 -10.37 18.95
C VAL A 114 47.53 -10.81 19.40
N ASN A 115 48.24 -9.98 20.18
CA ASN A 115 48.96 -10.37 21.41
C ASN A 115 49.77 -9.18 21.97
N GLY A 116 49.54 -8.87 23.26
CA GLY A 116 50.47 -8.15 24.11
C GLY A 116 50.24 -6.65 24.32
N SER A 117 50.00 -6.28 25.59
CA SER A 117 50.05 -4.95 26.21
C SER A 117 48.81 -4.04 26.13
N ALA A 118 48.23 -3.80 27.30
CA ALA A 118 47.09 -2.95 27.57
C ALA A 118 47.50 -1.46 27.54
N GLY A 119 47.38 -0.82 26.38
CA GLY A 119 47.62 0.63 26.25
C GLY A 119 47.28 1.23 24.88
N SER A 120 47.29 0.44 23.82
CA SER A 120 47.15 0.93 22.43
C SER A 120 45.80 0.60 21.75
N SER A 121 44.92 -0.15 22.40
CA SER A 121 43.71 -0.76 21.80
C SER A 121 42.53 0.20 21.54
N ILE A 122 42.55 1.40 22.12
CA ILE A 122 41.43 2.35 22.05
C ILE A 122 41.45 3.17 20.75
N VAL A 123 42.65 3.39 20.17
CA VAL A 123 42.78 4.21 18.96
C VAL A 123 42.43 3.41 17.69
N SER A 124 42.86 2.13 17.61
CA SER A 124 42.60 1.26 16.45
C SER A 124 41.13 0.87 16.29
N THR A 125 40.42 0.61 17.40
CA THR A 125 38.98 0.34 17.41
C THR A 125 38.19 1.55 16.89
N SER A 126 38.52 2.77 17.33
CA SER A 126 37.82 3.99 16.88
C SER A 126 37.95 4.28 15.37
N SER A 127 39.07 3.90 14.75
CA SER A 127 39.32 4.10 13.31
C SER A 127 38.53 3.11 12.45
N CYS A 128 38.58 1.82 12.80
CA CYS A 128 37.80 0.77 12.15
C CYS A 128 36.28 1.02 12.29
N GLU A 129 35.85 1.56 13.44
CA GLU A 129 34.46 1.89 13.72
C GLU A 129 33.89 3.04 12.88
N LYS A 130 34.67 4.11 12.67
CA LYS A 130 34.27 5.19 11.76
C LYS A 130 34.11 4.67 10.33
N SER A 131 35.02 3.79 9.91
CA SER A 131 34.99 3.18 8.58
C SER A 131 33.73 2.31 8.34
N ALA A 132 33.30 1.51 9.32
CA ALA A 132 32.08 0.70 9.21
C ALA A 132 30.81 1.56 9.06
N PHE A 133 30.75 2.67 9.79
CA PHE A 133 29.65 3.61 9.70
C PHE A 133 29.61 4.33 8.33
N GLU A 134 30.77 4.77 7.86
CA GLU A 134 30.94 5.39 6.54
C GLU A 134 30.56 4.43 5.41
N MET A 135 30.91 3.15 5.51
CA MET A 135 30.48 2.11 4.55
C MET A 135 28.96 1.91 4.52
N ASN A 136 28.29 1.87 5.69
CA ASN A 136 26.83 1.78 5.74
C ASN A 136 26.15 3.01 5.12
N ARG A 137 26.70 4.20 5.38
CA ARG A 137 26.25 5.44 4.75
C ARG A 137 26.39 5.39 3.24
N ASP A 138 27.56 5.01 2.73
CA ASP A 138 27.83 5.00 1.30
C ASP A 138 26.96 3.94 0.59
N HIS A 139 26.75 2.78 1.23
CA HIS A 139 25.79 1.78 0.78
C HIS A 139 24.36 2.33 0.69
N ALA A 140 23.85 2.98 1.75
CA ALA A 140 22.51 3.55 1.76
C ALA A 140 22.32 4.65 0.70
N LEU A 141 23.33 5.49 0.47
CA LEU A 141 23.30 6.50 -0.59
C LEU A 141 23.30 5.87 -1.99
N LEU A 142 24.05 4.78 -2.19
CA LEU A 142 24.05 4.01 -3.44
C LEU A 142 22.69 3.35 -3.68
N MET A 143 22.10 2.71 -2.67
CA MET A 143 20.79 2.07 -2.79
C MET A 143 19.70 3.10 -3.08
N LYS A 144 19.73 4.28 -2.44
CA LYS A 144 18.81 5.39 -2.75
C LYS A 144 18.91 5.87 -4.19
N ARG A 145 20.11 5.86 -4.80
CA ARG A 145 20.29 6.16 -6.24
C ARG A 145 19.75 5.03 -7.12
N ALA A 146 19.96 3.77 -6.74
CA ALA A 146 19.44 2.61 -7.45
C ALA A 146 17.90 2.59 -7.44
N ASP A 147 17.28 2.87 -6.30
CA ASP A 147 15.83 2.99 -6.16
C ASP A 147 15.27 4.10 -7.02
N ARG A 148 15.90 5.28 -7.07
CA ARG A 148 15.47 6.36 -7.96
C ARG A 148 15.49 5.94 -9.43
N ARG A 149 16.52 5.21 -9.88
CA ARG A 149 16.59 4.70 -11.26
C ARG A 149 15.48 3.68 -11.54
N LYS A 150 15.23 2.77 -10.60
CA LYS A 150 14.12 1.81 -10.65
C LYS A 150 12.77 2.54 -10.76
N GLU A 151 12.53 3.55 -9.94
CA GLU A 151 11.30 4.35 -9.96
C GLU A 151 11.11 5.08 -11.28
N ILE A 152 12.16 5.65 -11.87
CA ILE A 152 12.11 6.27 -13.20
C ILE A 152 11.71 5.24 -14.27
N ILE A 153 12.31 4.04 -14.25
CA ILE A 153 11.95 2.97 -15.20
C ILE A 153 10.48 2.55 -15.01
N MET A 154 10.03 2.40 -13.77
CA MET A 154 8.64 2.05 -13.46
C MET A 154 7.64 3.16 -13.82
N LEU A 155 8.06 4.41 -13.79
CA LEU A 155 7.26 5.55 -14.24
C LEU A 155 7.13 5.56 -15.78
N VAL A 156 8.22 5.28 -16.50
CA VAL A 156 8.19 5.12 -17.96
C VAL A 156 7.28 3.96 -18.36
N LEU A 157 7.38 2.81 -17.70
CA LEU A 157 6.47 1.68 -17.92
C LEU A 157 5.01 2.03 -17.62
N PHE A 158 4.75 2.81 -16.57
CA PHE A 158 3.41 3.29 -16.26
C PHE A 158 2.84 4.18 -17.37
N ALA A 159 3.65 5.10 -17.91
CA ALA A 159 3.24 5.96 -19.01
C ALA A 159 2.93 5.14 -20.28
N ILE A 160 3.77 4.15 -20.62
CA ILE A 160 3.53 3.23 -21.75
C ILE A 160 2.24 2.44 -21.52
N SER A 161 2.05 1.85 -20.34
CA SER A 161 0.85 1.09 -19.98
C SER A 161 -0.42 1.94 -20.06
N THR A 162 -0.36 3.17 -19.58
CA THR A 162 -1.49 4.12 -19.62
C THR A 162 -1.80 4.52 -21.06
N GLY A 163 -0.79 4.79 -21.87
CA GLY A 163 -0.95 5.09 -23.29
C GLY A 163 -1.58 3.94 -24.06
N MET A 164 -1.13 2.70 -23.82
CA MET A 164 -1.73 1.49 -24.42
C MET A 164 -3.18 1.26 -23.96
N SER A 165 -3.47 1.47 -22.66
CA SER A 165 -4.85 1.37 -22.14
C SER A 165 -5.77 2.42 -22.76
N PHE A 166 -5.27 3.63 -22.99
CA PHE A 166 -6.03 4.71 -23.63
C PHE A 166 -6.27 4.43 -25.11
N TYR A 167 -5.25 3.94 -25.82
CA TYR A 167 -5.36 3.52 -27.21
C TYR A 167 -6.40 2.40 -27.39
N ASN A 168 -6.38 1.38 -26.54
CA ASN A 168 -7.39 0.32 -26.55
C ASN A 168 -8.79 0.87 -26.21
N GLY A 169 -8.89 1.86 -25.31
CA GLY A 169 -10.15 2.56 -25.02
C GLY A 169 -10.73 3.29 -26.22
N ILE A 170 -9.90 4.00 -27.00
CA ILE A 170 -10.33 4.64 -28.25
C ILE A 170 -10.78 3.59 -29.27
N LYS A 171 -9.99 2.52 -29.44
CA LYS A 171 -10.32 1.43 -30.36
C LYS A 171 -11.60 0.71 -29.99
N CYS A 172 -11.94 0.60 -28.70
CA CYS A 172 -13.21 0.06 -28.25
C CYS A 172 -14.42 0.87 -28.77
N ILE A 173 -14.30 2.18 -28.92
CA ILE A 173 -15.38 3.05 -29.43
C ILE A 173 -15.54 2.90 -30.95
N VAL A 174 -14.42 2.79 -31.66
CA VAL A 174 -14.38 2.66 -33.14
C VAL A 174 -14.60 1.21 -33.58
N TYR A 175 -14.70 0.26 -32.65
CA TYR A 175 -14.87 -1.15 -32.96
C TYR A 175 -16.26 -1.43 -33.57
N HIS A 176 -16.29 -2.10 -34.71
CA HIS A 176 -17.52 -2.60 -35.29
C HIS A 176 -17.95 -3.88 -34.58
N TYR A 177 -19.03 -3.79 -33.80
CA TYR A 177 -19.57 -4.92 -33.06
C TYR A 177 -20.59 -5.71 -33.87
N ASP A 178 -20.50 -7.03 -33.82
CA ASP A 178 -21.53 -7.88 -34.41
C ASP A 178 -22.75 -7.99 -33.52
N PRO A 179 -23.97 -7.83 -34.06
CA PRO A 179 -25.19 -7.93 -33.29
C PRO A 179 -25.39 -9.32 -32.65
N ARG A 180 -24.78 -10.38 -33.21
CA ARG A 180 -24.85 -11.75 -32.67
C ARG A 180 -24.01 -11.95 -31.41
N PHE A 181 -22.88 -11.23 -31.28
CA PHE A 181 -21.89 -11.43 -30.22
C PHE A 181 -21.56 -10.15 -29.44
N LEU A 182 -22.42 -9.13 -29.52
CA LEU A 182 -22.22 -7.80 -28.95
C LEU A 182 -21.78 -7.84 -27.48
N ALA A 183 -22.46 -8.63 -26.65
CA ALA A 183 -22.15 -8.75 -25.22
C ALA A 183 -20.78 -9.41 -24.98
N LEU A 184 -20.41 -10.41 -25.77
CA LEU A 184 -19.13 -11.12 -25.65
C LEU A 184 -17.97 -10.23 -26.12
N GLN A 185 -18.11 -9.57 -27.27
CA GLN A 185 -17.09 -8.65 -27.79
C GLN A 185 -16.89 -7.45 -26.85
N GLY A 186 -17.98 -6.85 -26.36
CA GLY A 186 -17.91 -5.73 -25.41
C GLY A 186 -17.24 -6.13 -24.07
N THR A 187 -17.57 -7.30 -23.53
CA THR A 187 -16.96 -7.79 -22.28
C THR A 187 -15.48 -8.14 -22.44
N LEU A 188 -15.09 -8.77 -23.54
CA LEU A 188 -13.68 -9.07 -23.82
C LEU A 188 -12.87 -7.78 -24.01
N GLN A 189 -13.39 -6.79 -24.74
CA GLN A 189 -12.73 -5.49 -24.91
C GLN A 189 -12.53 -4.77 -23.57
N ALA A 190 -13.56 -4.71 -22.72
CA ALA A 190 -13.44 -4.15 -21.38
C ALA A 190 -12.42 -4.91 -20.51
N LEU A 191 -12.38 -6.25 -20.62
CA LEU A 191 -11.45 -7.08 -19.89
C LEU A 191 -9.99 -6.79 -20.27
N THR A 192 -9.68 -6.50 -21.53
CA THR A 192 -8.29 -6.12 -21.92
C THR A 192 -7.82 -4.85 -21.20
N MET A 193 -8.68 -3.84 -21.03
CA MET A 193 -8.33 -2.61 -20.31
C MET A 193 -8.02 -2.88 -18.84
N VAL A 194 -8.78 -3.79 -18.21
CA VAL A 194 -8.52 -4.22 -16.83
C VAL A 194 -7.20 -4.98 -16.75
N MET A 195 -6.97 -5.92 -17.68
CA MET A 195 -5.76 -6.75 -17.70
C MET A 195 -4.47 -5.94 -17.87
N ILE A 196 -4.45 -4.91 -18.71
CA ILE A 196 -3.30 -3.99 -18.85
C ILE A 196 -2.89 -3.39 -17.50
N ASN A 197 -3.87 -2.92 -16.72
CA ASN A 197 -3.61 -2.31 -15.41
C ASN A 197 -3.19 -3.35 -14.36
N VAL A 198 -3.82 -4.53 -14.39
CA VAL A 198 -3.47 -5.65 -13.50
C VAL A 198 -2.04 -6.13 -13.74
N GLU A 199 -1.62 -6.28 -15.00
CA GLU A 199 -0.25 -6.66 -15.36
C GLU A 199 0.78 -5.67 -14.82
N TYR A 200 0.57 -4.38 -15.05
CA TYR A 200 1.47 -3.34 -14.54
C TYR A 200 1.59 -3.41 -13.02
N PHE A 201 0.46 -3.51 -12.31
CA PHE A 201 0.45 -3.55 -10.84
C PHE A 201 1.12 -4.81 -10.29
N MET A 202 0.83 -5.98 -10.88
CA MET A 202 1.45 -7.25 -10.50
C MET A 202 2.95 -7.23 -10.74
N LEU A 203 3.40 -6.73 -11.89
CA LEU A 203 4.81 -6.61 -12.23
C LEU A 203 5.55 -5.61 -11.32
N LYS A 204 4.94 -4.46 -11.02
CA LYS A 204 5.46 -3.49 -10.04
C LYS A 204 5.64 -4.11 -8.66
N ASN A 205 4.64 -4.83 -8.18
CA ASN A 205 4.71 -5.51 -6.89
C ASN A 205 5.79 -6.59 -6.88
N LEU A 206 5.91 -7.34 -7.98
CA LEU A 206 6.96 -8.35 -8.14
C LEU A 206 8.35 -7.73 -8.07
N LEU A 207 8.60 -6.67 -8.84
CA LEU A 207 9.89 -5.97 -8.84
C LEU A 207 10.20 -5.36 -7.47
N ASN A 208 9.23 -4.74 -6.82
CA ASN A 208 9.40 -4.19 -5.46
C ASN A 208 9.72 -5.29 -4.45
N LYS A 209 9.13 -6.48 -4.56
CA LYS A 209 9.41 -7.60 -3.66
C LYS A 209 10.79 -8.23 -3.89
N PHE A 210 11.27 -8.21 -5.13
CA PHE A 210 12.63 -8.66 -5.48
C PHE A 210 13.71 -7.64 -5.09
N THR A 211 13.39 -6.35 -5.11
CA THR A 211 14.28 -5.24 -4.71
C THR A 211 14.05 -4.77 -3.28
N GLU A 212 13.32 -5.56 -2.48
CA GLU A 212 13.08 -5.24 -1.07
C GLU A 212 14.37 -5.43 -0.28
N GLU A 213 14.90 -4.32 0.25
CA GLU A 213 16.04 -4.34 1.17
C GLU A 213 15.74 -5.21 2.38
N GLN A 214 16.72 -6.00 2.81
CA GLN A 214 16.60 -6.79 4.04
C GLN A 214 17.05 -5.96 5.23
N GLY A 215 16.12 -5.61 6.11
CA GLY A 215 16.44 -4.94 7.37
C GLY A 215 16.96 -5.91 8.41
N GLU A 216 17.62 -5.39 9.44
CA GLU A 216 18.16 -6.18 10.54
C GLU A 216 17.14 -6.28 11.68
N LEU A 217 16.81 -7.50 12.08
CA LEU A 217 15.90 -7.74 13.19
C LEU A 217 16.67 -7.86 14.51
N ILE A 218 16.38 -6.98 15.47
CA ILE A 218 17.02 -6.98 16.81
C ILE A 218 15.91 -7.13 17.88
N PRO A 219 15.42 -8.36 18.15
CA PRO A 219 14.18 -8.58 18.90
C PRO A 219 14.17 -8.00 20.33
N HIS A 220 15.34 -7.88 20.96
CA HIS A 220 15.46 -7.37 22.33
C HIS A 220 15.41 -5.83 22.42
N ILE A 221 15.59 -5.13 21.30
CA ILE A 221 15.39 -3.67 21.19
C ILE A 221 14.05 -3.38 20.53
N HIS A 222 13.76 -4.05 19.41
CA HIS A 222 12.62 -3.77 18.58
C HIS A 222 12.15 -5.00 17.77
N MET A 223 10.82 -5.20 17.68
CA MET A 223 10.24 -6.42 17.08
C MET A 223 10.09 -6.39 15.55
N HIS A 224 10.35 -5.25 14.91
CA HIS A 224 10.38 -5.14 13.46
C HIS A 224 11.82 -4.99 12.94
N PRO A 225 12.08 -5.31 11.66
CA PRO A 225 13.37 -5.04 11.04
C PRO A 225 13.67 -3.54 11.00
N LEU A 226 14.91 -3.20 11.35
CA LEU A 226 15.45 -1.84 11.30
C LEU A 226 16.28 -1.66 10.02
N PHE A 227 16.14 -0.49 9.42
CA PHE A 227 16.79 -0.11 8.18
C PHE A 227 17.71 1.07 8.43
N PHE A 228 18.89 1.05 7.83
CA PHE A 228 19.81 2.17 7.94
C PHE A 228 19.36 3.31 7.03
N GLU A 229 19.07 4.48 7.60
CA GLU A 229 18.60 5.65 6.86
C GLU A 229 19.48 6.88 7.13
N THR A 230 19.62 7.71 6.09
CA THR A 230 20.39 8.95 6.12
C THR A 230 19.49 10.16 5.88
N GLY A 231 19.74 11.27 6.56
CA GLY A 231 19.04 12.54 6.34
C GLY A 231 17.82 12.77 7.22
N LEU A 232 17.70 12.06 8.34
CA LEU A 232 16.62 12.23 9.32
C LEU A 232 16.85 13.48 10.19
N LYS A 233 16.54 14.66 9.64
CA LYS A 233 16.60 15.91 10.40
C LYS A 233 15.52 15.92 11.48
N CYS A 234 15.88 16.37 12.68
CA CYS A 234 14.97 16.50 13.84
C CYS A 234 14.43 15.19 14.43
N HIS A 235 15.02 14.05 14.09
CA HIS A 235 14.73 12.78 14.75
C HIS A 235 15.61 12.57 15.99
N GLY A 236 15.07 11.90 17.00
CA GLY A 236 15.77 11.52 18.23
C GLY A 236 15.83 10.01 18.36
N CYS A 237 16.80 9.50 19.11
CA CYS A 237 16.86 8.08 19.38
C CYS A 237 15.85 7.69 20.46
N ASP A 238 15.02 6.68 20.22
CA ASP A 238 14.06 6.19 21.23
C ASP A 238 14.74 5.46 22.39
N VAL A 239 15.97 4.99 22.20
CA VAL A 239 16.72 4.26 23.22
C VAL A 239 17.49 5.18 24.16
N CYS A 240 18.11 6.26 23.68
CA CYS A 240 18.89 7.17 24.53
C CYS A 240 18.33 8.59 24.61
N GLY A 241 17.29 8.93 23.87
CA GLY A 241 16.70 10.28 23.84
C GLY A 241 17.55 11.34 23.11
N ASP A 242 18.82 11.05 22.79
CA ASP A 242 19.69 11.99 22.09
C ASP A 242 19.15 12.30 20.69
N GLN A 243 19.17 13.59 20.32
CA GLN A 243 18.90 14.02 18.95
C GLN A 243 20.00 13.55 18.00
N MET A 244 19.60 13.18 16.78
CA MET A 244 20.55 12.80 15.73
C MET A 244 21.44 14.01 15.37
N LYS A 245 22.75 13.86 15.58
CA LYS A 245 23.72 14.93 15.35
C LYS A 245 24.14 15.00 13.87
N GLY A 246 24.43 16.21 13.40
CA GLY A 246 24.96 16.46 12.05
C GLY A 246 26.36 15.85 11.84
N PRO A 247 26.87 15.76 10.60
CA PRO A 247 26.40 16.44 9.37
C PRO A 247 25.39 15.65 8.51
N HIS A 248 25.22 14.34 8.71
CA HIS A 248 24.41 13.48 7.82
C HIS A 248 23.12 12.91 8.43
N TYR A 249 22.86 13.15 9.72
CA TYR A 249 21.63 12.72 10.42
C TYR A 249 21.27 11.25 10.17
N ILE A 250 22.01 10.38 10.85
CA ILE A 250 22.12 8.96 10.57
C ILE A 250 21.44 8.13 11.67
N ALA A 251 20.56 7.20 11.28
CA ALA A 251 19.83 6.37 12.23
C ALA A 251 19.44 5.01 11.64
N TYR A 252 19.17 4.05 12.50
CA TYR A 252 18.46 2.82 12.16
C TYR A 252 16.98 3.03 12.45
N ARG A 253 16.17 3.13 11.39
CA ARG A 253 14.74 3.41 11.48
C ARG A 253 13.90 2.18 11.17
N CYS A 254 12.82 1.98 11.89
CA CYS A 254 11.80 1.03 11.51
C CYS A 254 10.86 1.62 10.44
N ARG A 255 10.55 0.85 9.39
CA ARG A 255 9.56 1.26 8.36
C ARG A 255 8.10 0.95 8.75
N THR A 256 7.89 0.12 9.78
CA THR A 256 6.57 -0.31 10.23
C THR A 256 6.03 0.56 11.36
N CYS A 257 6.91 1.13 12.19
CA CYS A 257 6.55 2.05 13.26
C CYS A 257 7.58 3.18 13.38
N ASP A 258 7.24 4.24 14.10
CA ASP A 258 8.13 5.38 14.32
C ASP A 258 9.15 5.06 15.42
N PHE A 259 10.07 4.13 15.14
CA PHE A 259 11.16 3.76 16.04
C PHE A 259 12.52 4.07 15.40
N ASP A 260 13.30 4.91 16.07
CA ASP A 260 14.60 5.42 15.63
C ASP A 260 15.72 5.03 16.61
N LEU A 261 16.73 4.34 16.11
CA LEU A 261 17.87 3.86 16.88
C LEU A 261 19.16 4.54 16.40
N CYS A 262 19.81 5.29 17.29
CA CYS A 262 21.07 5.96 16.94
C CYS A 262 22.22 4.95 16.81
N PRO A 263 23.29 5.32 16.09
CA PRO A 263 24.47 4.46 15.92
C PRO A 263 25.12 4.05 17.25
N ARG A 264 25.07 4.93 18.27
CA ARG A 264 25.64 4.67 19.61
C ARG A 264 24.88 3.55 20.32
N CYS A 265 23.55 3.58 20.27
CA CYS A 265 22.69 2.54 20.86
C CYS A 265 22.73 1.26 20.05
N TYR A 266 22.75 1.35 18.72
CA TYR A 266 22.93 0.19 17.85
C TYR A 266 24.24 -0.55 18.16
N LYS A 267 25.35 0.15 18.42
CA LYS A 267 26.62 -0.48 18.82
C LYS A 267 26.52 -1.27 20.13
N GLN A 268 25.60 -0.88 21.02
CA GLN A 268 25.42 -1.54 22.30
C GLN A 268 24.44 -2.72 22.24
N LYS A 269 23.83 -3.01 21.07
CA LYS A 269 22.82 -4.06 20.93
C LYS A 269 23.24 -5.42 21.53
N ASP A 270 24.49 -5.82 21.38
CA ASP A 270 24.94 -7.15 21.82
C ASP A 270 25.26 -7.22 23.32
N LYS A 271 25.28 -6.09 24.04
CA LYS A 271 25.53 -6.08 25.49
C LYS A 271 24.23 -6.40 26.23
N HIS A 272 24.19 -7.47 27.03
CA HIS A 272 23.07 -7.79 27.93
C HIS A 272 22.68 -6.65 28.90
N SER A 273 23.56 -5.65 29.09
CA SER A 273 23.30 -4.44 29.89
C SER A 273 22.88 -3.23 29.06
N ALA A 274 22.78 -3.33 27.73
CA ALA A 274 22.12 -2.33 26.88
C ALA A 274 20.62 -2.43 27.10
N LYS A 275 20.22 -2.07 28.32
CA LYS A 275 18.84 -1.81 28.68
C LYS A 275 18.42 -0.65 27.79
N GLY A 276 17.75 -0.95 26.69
CA GLY A 276 17.02 0.08 25.98
C GLY A 276 16.08 0.74 26.99
N PHE A 277 16.12 2.07 27.10
CA PHE A 277 15.11 2.79 27.86
C PHE A 277 13.74 2.35 27.30
N GLY A 278 12.95 1.64 28.12
CA GLY A 278 11.66 1.06 27.72
C GLY A 278 11.58 -0.47 27.59
N ALA A 279 12.70 -1.20 27.60
CA ALA A 279 12.66 -2.67 27.43
C ALA A 279 12.11 -3.43 28.65
N ARG A 280 11.88 -2.76 29.80
CA ARG A 280 11.35 -3.41 31.01
C ARG A 280 9.82 -3.57 31.02
N SER A 281 9.10 -2.97 30.06
CA SER A 281 7.63 -3.08 29.95
C SER A 281 7.14 -3.88 28.75
N VAL A 282 8.05 -4.49 27.97
CA VAL A 282 7.65 -5.45 26.94
C VAL A 282 7.07 -6.67 27.65
N ARG A 283 5.74 -6.78 27.69
CA ARG A 283 5.06 -8.04 28.01
C ARG A 283 5.72 -9.13 27.17
N ARG A 284 6.20 -10.18 27.84
CA ARG A 284 6.90 -11.33 27.24
C ARG A 284 5.96 -12.22 26.41
N ASP A 285 4.77 -11.74 26.11
CA ASP A 285 3.70 -12.49 25.50
C ASP A 285 3.79 -12.21 24.00
N GLY A 286 4.58 -13.04 23.31
CA GLY A 286 4.81 -13.00 21.86
C GLY A 286 3.58 -13.33 21.01
N GLU A 287 2.38 -13.02 21.48
CA GLU A 287 1.15 -13.20 20.73
C GLU A 287 0.84 -11.90 19.99
N GLN A 288 1.01 -11.92 18.66
CA GLN A 288 0.57 -10.82 17.81
C GLN A 288 -0.94 -10.66 18.02
N ILE A 289 -1.34 -9.61 18.75
CA ILE A 289 -2.75 -9.32 19.02
C ILE A 289 -3.43 -9.17 17.65
N THR A 290 -4.35 -10.08 17.34
CA THR A 290 -5.03 -10.11 16.05
C THR A 290 -5.79 -8.81 15.82
N THR A 291 -5.86 -8.34 14.57
CA THR A 291 -6.62 -7.13 14.17
C THR A 291 -8.06 -7.17 14.68
N TRP A 292 -8.65 -8.36 14.74
CA TRP A 292 -9.99 -8.59 15.29
C TRP A 292 -10.10 -8.28 16.78
N THR A 293 -9.09 -8.62 17.57
CA THR A 293 -9.08 -8.33 19.01
C THR A 293 -9.03 -6.82 19.26
N TYR A 294 -8.24 -6.09 18.46
CA TYR A 294 -8.24 -4.63 18.48
C TYR A 294 -9.61 -4.07 18.10
N PHE A 295 -10.19 -4.57 17.01
CA PHE A 295 -11.52 -4.15 16.55
C PHE A 295 -12.59 -4.36 17.62
N LYS A 296 -12.65 -5.55 18.24
CA LYS A 296 -13.59 -5.85 19.33
C LYS A 296 -13.44 -4.87 20.49
N ARG A 297 -12.20 -4.53 20.86
CA ARG A 297 -11.90 -3.57 21.93
C ARG A 297 -12.34 -2.15 21.58
N ILE A 298 -12.13 -1.73 20.33
CA ILE A 298 -12.61 -0.44 19.79
C ILE A 298 -14.14 -0.37 19.87
N VAL A 299 -14.82 -1.42 19.41
CA VAL A 299 -16.29 -1.51 19.42
C VAL A 299 -16.83 -1.46 20.85
N GLN A 300 -16.23 -2.20 21.79
CA GLN A 300 -16.61 -2.16 23.20
C GLN A 300 -16.46 -0.77 23.81
N LEU A 301 -15.38 -0.05 23.49
CA LEU A 301 -15.20 1.33 23.94
C LEU A 301 -16.24 2.27 23.32
N SER A 302 -16.70 1.97 22.11
CA SER A 302 -17.69 2.76 21.39
C SER A 302 -19.12 2.58 21.88
N MET A 303 -19.44 1.39 22.40
CA MET A 303 -20.76 1.07 22.97
C MET A 303 -21.11 1.89 24.22
N GLU A 304 -20.12 2.50 24.88
CA GLU A 304 -20.33 3.45 25.99
C GLU A 304 -21.18 4.66 25.55
N PHE A 305 -21.17 5.01 24.26
CA PHE A 305 -21.88 6.16 23.67
C PHE A 305 -22.94 5.74 22.64
N TRP A 306 -23.65 4.64 22.90
CA TRP A 306 -24.61 4.05 21.95
C TRP A 306 -25.69 5.00 21.39
N PRO A 307 -26.32 5.95 22.12
CA PRO A 307 -27.43 6.72 21.54
C PRO A 307 -26.93 7.71 20.47
N THR A 308 -25.78 8.34 20.71
CA THR A 308 -25.17 9.26 19.74
C THR A 308 -24.56 8.50 18.57
N LEU A 309 -24.06 7.28 18.81
CA LEU A 309 -23.57 6.39 17.76
C LEU A 309 -24.70 5.92 16.84
N VAL A 310 -25.83 5.47 17.39
CA VAL A 310 -27.01 5.05 16.60
C VAL A 310 -27.53 6.22 15.77
N ALA A 311 -27.66 7.42 16.36
CA ALA A 311 -28.08 8.61 15.62
C ALA A 311 -27.15 8.93 14.43
N ALA A 312 -25.82 8.85 14.63
CA ALA A 312 -24.84 9.08 13.57
C ALA A 312 -24.94 8.04 12.44
N VAL A 313 -25.09 6.76 12.80
CA VAL A 313 -25.23 5.66 11.84
C VAL A 313 -26.54 5.77 11.05
N THR A 314 -27.66 6.10 11.70
CA THR A 314 -28.94 6.31 11.01
C THR A 314 -28.86 7.47 10.02
N CYS A 315 -28.30 8.62 10.42
CA CYS A 315 -28.13 9.77 9.52
C CYS A 315 -27.20 9.46 8.35
N LEU A 316 -26.16 8.65 8.59
CA LEU A 316 -25.27 8.16 7.55
C LEU A 316 -26.01 7.29 6.53
N VAL A 317 -26.78 6.29 6.97
CA VAL A 317 -27.55 5.42 6.08
C VAL A 317 -28.51 6.23 5.23
N VAL A 318 -29.23 7.19 5.82
CA VAL A 318 -30.15 8.08 5.08
C VAL A 318 -29.40 8.91 4.04
N THR A 319 -28.26 9.51 4.41
CA THR A 319 -27.47 10.35 3.49
C THR A 319 -26.90 9.53 2.34
N GLN A 320 -26.40 8.32 2.61
CA GLN A 320 -25.91 7.41 1.56
C GLN A 320 -27.04 6.93 0.65
N GLY A 321 -28.22 6.62 1.21
CA GLY A 321 -29.41 6.27 0.43
C GLY A 321 -29.83 7.39 -0.51
N LEU A 322 -29.87 8.64 -0.03
CA LEU A 322 -30.17 9.82 -0.86
C LEU A 322 -29.11 10.04 -1.96
N GLN A 323 -27.83 9.82 -1.65
CA GLN A 323 -26.75 9.92 -2.64
C GLN A 323 -26.87 8.87 -3.76
N ILE A 324 -27.27 7.64 -3.43
CA ILE A 324 -27.49 6.58 -4.43
C ILE A 324 -28.76 6.84 -5.23
N PHE A 325 -29.78 7.47 -4.62
CA PHE A 325 -31.03 7.78 -5.30
C PHE A 325 -30.92 8.98 -6.25
N ALA A 326 -30.03 9.94 -5.98
CA ALA A 326 -29.80 11.12 -6.81
C ALA A 326 -29.60 10.83 -8.32
N PRO A 327 -28.73 9.88 -8.76
CA PRO A 327 -28.55 9.58 -10.19
C PRO A 327 -29.81 9.03 -10.88
N ASN A 328 -30.68 8.31 -10.15
CA ASN A 328 -31.94 7.81 -10.71
C ASN A 328 -32.88 8.98 -11.08
N VAL A 329 -32.97 9.98 -10.20
CA VAL A 329 -33.74 11.19 -10.47
C VAL A 329 -33.09 12.05 -11.56
N GLN A 330 -31.75 12.11 -11.61
CA GLN A 330 -31.05 12.76 -12.72
C GLN A 330 -31.39 12.13 -14.08
N GLY A 331 -31.49 10.79 -14.16
CA GLY A 331 -31.99 10.11 -15.36
C GLY A 331 -33.40 10.55 -15.77
N SER A 332 -34.31 10.67 -14.79
CA SER A 332 -35.68 11.15 -15.03
C SER A 332 -35.74 12.61 -15.52
N ILE A 333 -34.79 13.45 -15.11
CA ILE A 333 -34.67 14.83 -15.63
C ILE A 333 -34.29 14.80 -17.11
N PHE A 334 -33.32 13.97 -17.51
CA PHE A 334 -32.93 13.82 -18.93
C PHE A 334 -34.10 13.30 -19.78
N ASP A 335 -34.84 12.30 -19.28
CA ASP A 335 -36.04 11.80 -19.96
C ASP A 335 -37.12 12.87 -20.09
N GLY A 336 -37.27 13.74 -19.08
CA GLY A 336 -38.16 14.90 -19.13
C GLY A 336 -37.76 15.90 -20.22
N ILE A 337 -36.47 16.18 -20.38
CA ILE A 337 -35.93 17.05 -21.44
C ILE A 337 -36.20 16.44 -22.82
N LEU A 338 -35.94 15.13 -22.99
CA LEU A 338 -36.21 14.40 -24.23
C LEU A 338 -37.70 14.40 -24.58
N ALA A 339 -38.58 14.26 -23.59
CA ALA A 339 -40.03 14.34 -23.78
C ALA A 339 -40.50 15.75 -24.17
N TYR A 340 -39.90 16.80 -23.60
CA TYR A 340 -40.16 18.19 -23.95
C TYR A 340 -39.74 18.52 -25.39
N LEU A 341 -38.59 18.00 -25.84
CA LEU A 341 -38.14 18.17 -27.23
C LEU A 341 -39.06 17.47 -28.25
N LYS A 342 -39.72 16.37 -27.87
CA LYS A 342 -40.66 15.64 -28.74
C LYS A 342 -42.07 16.23 -28.72
N ASN A 343 -42.59 16.63 -27.56
CA ASN A 343 -43.94 17.15 -27.38
C ASN A 343 -43.93 18.32 -26.36
N PRO A 344 -44.01 19.59 -26.81
CA PRO A 344 -43.76 20.74 -25.95
C PRO A 344 -44.82 20.95 -24.85
N GLU A 345 -46.08 20.55 -25.05
CA GLU A 345 -47.14 20.76 -24.06
C GLU A 345 -47.09 19.75 -22.89
N ASN A 346 -46.88 18.45 -23.17
CA ASN A 346 -46.87 17.41 -22.13
C ASN A 346 -45.52 17.22 -21.43
N GLY A 347 -44.41 17.64 -22.06
CA GLY A 347 -43.06 17.48 -21.50
C GLY A 347 -42.74 18.45 -20.35
N ARG A 348 -43.36 19.64 -20.35
CA ARG A 348 -43.07 20.69 -19.36
C ARG A 348 -43.41 20.26 -17.93
N SER A 349 -44.58 19.66 -17.72
CA SER A 349 -45.02 19.22 -16.38
C SER A 349 -44.18 18.07 -15.82
N LYS A 350 -43.74 17.13 -16.67
CA LYS A 350 -42.85 16.03 -16.26
C LYS A 350 -41.48 16.54 -15.85
N PHE A 351 -40.94 17.49 -16.61
CA PHE A 351 -39.67 18.14 -16.30
C PHE A 351 -39.73 18.94 -15.00
N GLU A 352 -40.79 19.73 -14.79
CA GLU A 352 -40.99 20.51 -13.58
C GLU A 352 -41.09 19.62 -12.33
N TYR A 353 -41.84 18.51 -12.40
CA TYR A 353 -41.94 17.54 -11.32
C TYR A 353 -40.60 16.86 -11.00
N ALA A 354 -39.85 16.43 -12.02
CA ALA A 354 -38.53 15.82 -11.84
C ALA A 354 -37.52 16.80 -11.22
N MET A 355 -37.53 18.06 -11.66
CA MET A 355 -36.67 19.11 -11.13
C MET A 355 -37.00 19.44 -9.67
N LEU A 356 -38.29 19.60 -9.34
CA LEU A 356 -38.74 19.87 -7.97
C LEU A 356 -38.38 18.71 -7.03
N THR A 357 -38.57 17.47 -7.47
CA THR A 357 -38.17 16.27 -6.72
C THR A 357 -36.66 16.24 -6.47
N TYR A 358 -35.85 16.59 -7.47
CA TYR A 358 -34.40 16.67 -7.33
C TYR A 358 -33.95 17.74 -6.33
N VAL A 359 -34.56 18.91 -6.35
CA VAL A 359 -34.27 19.98 -5.37
C VAL A 359 -34.61 19.52 -3.95
N ILE A 360 -35.76 18.88 -3.73
CA ILE A 360 -36.15 18.35 -2.41
C ILE A 360 -35.14 17.33 -1.91
N ILE A 361 -34.70 16.40 -2.76
CA ILE A 361 -33.71 15.38 -2.40
C ILE A 361 -32.38 16.02 -2.00
N ASN A 362 -31.91 17.03 -2.73
CA ASN A 362 -30.66 17.73 -2.42
C ASN A 362 -30.75 18.50 -1.10
N VAL A 363 -31.89 19.16 -0.83
CA VAL A 363 -32.12 19.85 0.46
C VAL A 363 -32.13 18.85 1.61
N LEU A 364 -32.87 17.74 1.48
CA LEU A 364 -32.89 16.68 2.48
C LEU A 364 -31.50 16.08 2.70
N GLN A 365 -30.76 15.79 1.63
CA GLN A 365 -29.39 15.30 1.70
C GLN A 365 -28.48 16.28 2.44
N GLY A 366 -28.60 17.58 2.18
CA GLY A 366 -27.86 18.62 2.89
C GLY A 366 -28.17 18.63 4.39
N CYS A 367 -29.45 18.60 4.76
CA CYS A 367 -29.90 18.57 6.16
C CYS A 367 -29.39 17.33 6.90
N PHE A 368 -29.58 16.14 6.34
CA PHE A 368 -29.12 14.88 6.95
C PHE A 368 -27.59 14.76 6.98
N SER A 369 -26.89 15.31 5.99
CA SER A 369 -25.43 15.37 5.98
C SER A 369 -24.89 16.26 7.11
N GLY A 370 -25.52 17.41 7.35
CA GLY A 370 -25.20 18.29 8.48
C GLY A 370 -25.44 17.61 9.83
N LEU A 371 -26.61 16.99 10.02
CA LEU A 371 -26.94 16.26 11.25
C LEU A 371 -25.98 15.09 11.50
N LYS A 372 -25.64 14.35 10.44
CA LYS A 372 -24.62 13.29 10.47
C LYS A 372 -23.28 13.84 10.92
N ALA A 373 -22.81 14.95 10.33
CA ALA A 373 -21.53 15.56 10.67
C ALA A 373 -21.47 15.97 12.16
N LEU A 374 -22.53 16.63 12.65
CA LEU A 374 -22.64 17.01 14.06
C LEU A 374 -22.64 15.78 14.98
N ALA A 375 -23.42 14.75 14.66
CA ALA A 375 -23.47 13.53 15.47
C ALA A 375 -22.11 12.81 15.51
N GLN A 376 -21.40 12.74 14.36
CA GLN A 376 -20.06 12.15 14.28
C GLN A 376 -19.04 12.94 15.10
N GLU A 377 -19.05 14.28 15.01
CA GLU A 377 -18.15 15.13 15.78
C GLU A 377 -18.37 15.00 17.30
N LEU A 378 -19.63 14.92 17.74
CA LEU A 378 -19.96 14.73 19.15
C LEU A 378 -19.44 13.38 19.67
N VAL A 379 -19.62 12.29 18.92
CA VAL A 379 -19.09 10.96 19.28
C VAL A 379 -17.56 11.02 19.36
N GLN A 380 -16.91 11.63 18.36
CA GLN A 380 -15.46 11.75 18.29
C GLN A 380 -14.88 12.51 19.50
N ARG A 381 -15.50 13.63 19.88
CA ARG A 381 -15.09 14.43 21.04
C ARG A 381 -15.27 13.68 22.36
N ARG A 382 -16.40 12.97 22.54
CA ARG A 382 -16.67 12.18 23.75
C ARG A 382 -15.69 11.02 23.90
N MET A 383 -15.41 10.32 22.81
CA MET A 383 -14.39 9.27 22.78
C MET A 383 -13.00 9.81 23.09
N ALA A 384 -12.64 10.97 22.53
CA ALA A 384 -11.36 11.61 22.82
C ALA A 384 -11.15 11.89 24.29
N CYS A 385 -12.18 12.43 24.94
CA CYS A 385 -12.13 12.71 26.37
C CYS A 385 -11.99 11.41 27.18
N SER A 386 -12.82 10.40 26.91
CA SER A 386 -12.78 9.11 27.63
C SER A 386 -11.44 8.39 27.49
N VAL A 387 -10.87 8.33 26.28
CA VAL A 387 -9.56 7.71 26.02
C VAL A 387 -8.45 8.45 26.76
N ARG A 388 -8.42 9.78 26.65
CA ARG A 388 -7.40 10.61 27.34
C ARG A 388 -7.49 10.46 28.85
N LEU A 389 -8.69 10.42 29.42
CA LEU A 389 -8.90 10.21 30.86
C LEU A 389 -8.44 8.82 31.30
N LYS A 390 -8.81 7.76 30.58
CA LYS A 390 -8.39 6.39 30.89
C LYS A 390 -6.87 6.22 30.76
N LEU A 391 -6.25 6.84 29.75
CA LEU A 391 -4.80 6.79 29.53
C LEU A 391 -4.06 7.59 30.62
N PHE A 392 -4.53 8.79 30.95
CA PHE A 392 -3.97 9.59 32.04
C PHE A 392 -4.08 8.88 33.39
N ALA A 393 -5.25 8.32 33.72
CA ALA A 393 -5.45 7.55 34.95
C ALA A 393 -4.53 6.32 35.02
N SER A 394 -4.26 5.67 33.88
CA SER A 394 -3.33 4.55 33.83
C SER A 394 -1.87 4.99 34.00
N VAL A 395 -1.47 6.12 33.42
CA VAL A 395 -0.10 6.66 33.52
C VAL A 395 0.21 7.04 34.97
N VAL A 396 -0.71 7.73 35.66
CA VAL A 396 -0.52 8.16 37.05
C VAL A 396 -0.34 6.98 38.03
N ARG A 397 -0.87 5.80 37.70
CA ARG A 397 -0.75 4.59 38.54
C ARG A 397 0.52 3.77 38.27
N MET A 398 1.39 4.20 37.35
CA MET A 398 2.62 3.47 37.03
C MET A 398 3.74 3.73 38.04
N ASP A 399 4.63 2.75 38.19
CA ASP A 399 5.77 2.82 39.11
C ASP A 399 6.77 3.92 38.72
N ILE A 400 7.53 4.45 39.67
CA ILE A 400 8.55 5.48 39.38
C ILE A 400 9.58 5.01 38.35
N SER A 401 9.88 3.71 38.33
CA SER A 401 10.78 3.11 37.35
C SER A 401 10.30 3.23 35.90
N PHE A 402 8.99 3.36 35.66
CA PHE A 402 8.43 3.66 34.34
C PHE A 402 8.72 5.10 33.93
N PHE A 403 8.55 6.06 34.86
CA PHE A 403 8.84 7.46 34.62
C PHE A 403 10.34 7.75 34.45
N ASP A 404 11.20 6.98 35.13
CA ASP A 404 12.65 7.04 34.92
C ASP A 404 13.05 6.60 33.51
N THR A 405 12.22 5.78 32.84
CA THR A 405 12.51 5.24 31.51
C THR A 405 11.94 6.05 30.35
N MET A 406 10.99 6.96 30.57
CA MET A 406 10.31 7.66 29.47
C MET A 406 10.24 9.17 29.70
N HIS A 407 10.65 9.94 28.69
CA HIS A 407 10.63 11.39 28.78
C HIS A 407 9.18 11.92 28.89
N THR A 408 8.99 12.94 29.72
CA THR A 408 7.69 13.62 29.89
C THR A 408 7.09 14.14 28.58
N GLY A 409 7.94 14.59 27.65
CA GLY A 409 7.54 15.00 26.30
C GLY A 409 6.96 13.85 25.46
N GLN A 410 7.54 12.65 25.53
CA GLN A 410 7.03 11.46 24.83
C GLN A 410 5.70 11.01 25.45
N LEU A 411 5.59 10.99 26.78
CA LEU A 411 4.32 10.70 27.48
C LEU A 411 3.21 11.66 27.06
N THR A 412 3.52 12.95 27.00
CA THR A 412 2.58 13.98 26.56
C THR A 412 2.18 13.78 25.10
N SER A 413 3.14 13.49 24.21
CA SER A 413 2.87 13.20 22.80
C SER A 413 1.95 11.99 22.62
N ARG A 414 2.16 10.90 23.37
CA ARG A 414 1.27 9.71 23.33
C ARG A 414 -0.14 10.04 23.85
N LEU A 415 -0.24 10.86 24.90
CA LEU A 415 -1.51 11.33 25.45
C LEU A 415 -2.28 12.25 24.49
N THR A 416 -1.59 13.05 23.67
CA THR A 416 -2.21 14.02 22.78
C THR A 416 -2.33 13.51 21.34
N ASN A 417 -1.20 13.21 20.70
CA ASN A 417 -1.06 12.88 19.28
C ASN A 417 -1.55 11.45 18.98
N ASP A 418 -1.05 10.43 19.70
CA ASP A 418 -1.46 9.04 19.41
C ASP A 418 -2.94 8.83 19.74
N ALA A 419 -3.40 9.35 20.88
CA ALA A 419 -4.80 9.35 21.23
C ALA A 419 -5.63 10.04 20.12
N SER A 420 -5.23 11.23 19.67
CA SER A 420 -5.96 11.94 18.61
C SER A 420 -5.98 11.19 17.28
N THR A 421 -4.86 10.58 16.88
CA THR A 421 -4.70 9.87 15.61
C THR A 421 -5.57 8.62 15.56
N TRP A 422 -5.66 7.89 16.68
CA TRP A 422 -6.57 6.75 16.82
C TRP A 422 -8.03 7.14 16.63
N ILE A 423 -8.40 8.34 17.09
CA ILE A 423 -9.78 8.85 17.05
C ILE A 423 -10.13 9.43 15.67
N SER A 424 -9.18 10.04 14.97
CA SER A 424 -9.43 10.79 13.74
C SER A 424 -9.23 9.98 12.45
N GLY A 425 -8.30 9.02 12.40
CA GLY A 425 -7.76 8.54 11.11
C GLY A 425 -7.98 7.07 10.75
N SER A 426 -8.07 6.14 11.71
CA SER A 426 -7.88 4.71 11.38
C SER A 426 -8.85 3.73 12.04
N ALA A 427 -9.48 4.07 13.16
CA ALA A 427 -10.34 3.14 13.91
C ALA A 427 -11.83 3.21 13.54
N MET A 428 -12.29 4.28 12.87
CA MET A 428 -13.69 4.48 12.51
C MET A 428 -13.90 4.55 10.99
N PRO A 429 -14.26 3.42 10.34
CA PRO A 429 -14.53 3.37 8.90
C PRO A 429 -15.56 4.38 8.39
N TRP A 430 -16.45 4.87 9.26
CA TRP A 430 -17.53 5.80 8.94
C TRP A 430 -17.09 7.26 8.72
N SER A 431 -15.86 7.65 9.11
CA SER A 431 -15.35 9.01 8.88
C SER A 431 -14.93 9.22 7.42
N ASN A 432 -14.51 8.15 6.75
CA ASN A 432 -14.21 8.13 5.31
C ASN A 432 -15.50 7.81 4.53
N SER A 433 -16.31 8.84 4.27
CA SER A 433 -17.55 8.74 3.47
C SER A 433 -17.36 8.00 2.13
N GLY A 434 -16.17 8.07 1.53
CA GLY A 434 -15.83 7.37 0.30
C GLY A 434 -15.72 5.84 0.42
N LEU A 435 -15.41 5.28 1.59
CA LEU A 435 -15.24 3.82 1.75
C LEU A 435 -16.60 3.11 1.79
N LEU A 436 -17.56 3.66 2.53
CA LEU A 436 -18.94 3.16 2.59
C LEU A 436 -19.68 3.37 1.27
N SER A 437 -19.50 4.53 0.62
CA SER A 437 -20.03 4.77 -0.73
C SER A 437 -19.55 3.72 -1.72
N ARG A 438 -18.25 3.37 -1.70
CA ARG A 438 -17.68 2.31 -2.57
C ARG A 438 -18.21 0.91 -2.27
N LEU A 439 -18.40 0.58 -0.99
CA LEU A 439 -18.98 -0.72 -0.59
C LEU A 439 -20.46 -0.83 -0.98
N LEU A 440 -21.22 0.25 -0.84
CA LEU A 440 -22.63 0.29 -1.21
C LEU A 440 -22.82 0.31 -2.74
N LEU A 441 -21.96 1.01 -3.48
CA LEU A 441 -21.93 0.96 -4.94
C LEU A 441 -21.64 -0.46 -5.44
N GLY A 442 -20.65 -1.15 -4.85
CA GLY A 442 -20.38 -2.55 -5.17
C GLY A 442 -21.55 -3.50 -4.85
N TRP A 443 -22.25 -3.28 -3.74
CA TRP A 443 -23.46 -4.04 -3.40
C TRP A 443 -24.63 -3.74 -4.36
N PHE A 444 -24.80 -2.48 -4.77
CA PHE A 444 -25.81 -2.06 -5.73
C PHE A 444 -25.55 -2.64 -7.12
N GLU A 445 -24.30 -2.60 -7.61
CA GLU A 445 -23.90 -3.24 -8.86
C GLU A 445 -24.17 -4.76 -8.84
N HIS A 446 -23.86 -5.43 -7.73
CA HIS A 446 -24.13 -6.85 -7.54
C HIS A 446 -25.65 -7.15 -7.52
N SER A 447 -26.44 -6.30 -6.88
CA SER A 447 -27.91 -6.46 -6.79
C SER A 447 -28.60 -6.21 -8.13
N VAL A 448 -28.16 -5.21 -8.89
CA VAL A 448 -28.63 -4.94 -10.26
C VAL A 448 -28.25 -6.10 -11.20
N SER A 449 -27.05 -6.66 -11.04
CA SER A 449 -26.62 -7.85 -11.80
C SER A 449 -27.50 -9.07 -11.50
N LEU A 450 -27.85 -9.30 -10.23
CA LEU A 450 -28.79 -10.36 -9.81
C LEU A 450 -30.21 -10.16 -10.36
N SER A 451 -30.70 -8.92 -10.41
CA SER A 451 -32.04 -8.63 -10.95
C SER A 451 -32.16 -8.84 -12.47
N ARG A 452 -31.05 -8.77 -13.23
CA ARG A 452 -31.02 -9.11 -14.67
C ARG A 452 -30.92 -10.61 -14.95
N LEU A 453 -30.72 -11.43 -13.92
CA LEU A 453 -30.69 -12.89 -14.02
C LEU A 453 -32.03 -13.55 -13.63
N ALA A 454 -33.06 -12.76 -13.30
CA ALA A 454 -34.41 -13.29 -13.14
C ALA A 454 -34.97 -13.68 -14.53
N PRO A 455 -35.36 -14.96 -14.75
CA PRO A 455 -35.91 -15.39 -16.03
C PRO A 455 -37.25 -14.69 -16.29
N ASP A 456 -37.41 -14.15 -17.50
CA ASP A 456 -38.68 -13.64 -18.01
C ASP A 456 -39.77 -14.71 -17.85
N ASN A 457 -40.82 -14.37 -17.09
CA ASN A 457 -42.03 -15.16 -17.00
C ASN A 457 -42.76 -15.11 -18.36
N PRO A 458 -42.95 -16.23 -19.08
CA PRO A 458 -43.50 -16.23 -20.41
C PRO A 458 -45.02 -16.28 -20.35
N ASP A 459 -45.69 -15.28 -19.76
CA ASP A 459 -47.17 -15.23 -19.76
C ASP A 459 -47.70 -13.79 -19.62
N VAL A 460 -47.39 -12.91 -20.60
CA VAL A 460 -48.29 -11.81 -20.98
C VAL A 460 -48.12 -11.49 -22.48
N LYS A 461 -48.81 -12.27 -23.32
CA LYS A 461 -49.31 -11.80 -24.61
C LYS A 461 -50.79 -12.10 -24.68
N GLN A 462 -51.61 -11.12 -24.30
CA GLN A 462 -52.87 -10.79 -24.93
C GLN A 462 -53.26 -9.36 -24.58
#